data_AF-H0I1I4-F1
#
_entry.id   AF-H0I1I4-F1
#
_cell.length_a   1.000
_cell.length_b   1.000
_cell.length_c   1.000
_cell.angle_alpha   90.00
_cell.angle_beta   90.00
_cell.angle_gamma   90.00
#
_symmetry.space_group_name_H-M   'P 1'
#
loop_
_entity.id
_entity.type
_entity.pdbx_description
1 polymer ?
#
loop_
_entity_poly.entity_id
_entity_poly.type
_entity_poly.pdbx_seq_one_letter_code
_entity_poly.pdbx_strand_id
1 'polypeptide(L)'
;DARPVIERLAIEGPMCFGRGTEVTLHVDQSVLAGQSTLLLPALLARLFARHAGINGFVRTRTRLLQTQEEVPWPMTPGNRHLI
;
A
#
# COMPACT_ATOMS: atom_id res chain seq x y z
N ASP A 1 8.29 4.89 5.84
CA ASP A 1 8.42 6.09 4.98
C ASP A 1 7.17 6.29 4.14
N ALA A 2 6.86 7.54 3.78
CA ALA A 2 5.75 7.86 2.88
C ALA A 2 6.19 8.90 1.84
N ARG A 3 5.81 8.70 0.58
CA ARG A 3 6.18 9.60 -0.53
C ARG A 3 5.04 9.74 -1.54
N PRO A 4 4.88 10.91 -2.20
CA PRO A 4 3.96 11.03 -3.33
C PRO A 4 4.45 10.22 -4.53
N VAL A 5 3.51 9.63 -5.27
CA VAL A 5 3.80 8.86 -6.49
C VAL A 5 2.74 9.14 -7.55
N ILE A 6 3.15 9.17 -8.81
CA ILE A 6 2.26 9.23 -9.97
C ILE A 6 2.49 7.95 -10.75
N GLU A 7 1.43 7.17 -10.99
CA GLU A 7 1.55 5.91 -11.74
C GLU A 7 0.30 5.60 -12.56
N ARG A 8 0.51 4.78 -13.60
CA ARG A 8 -0.56 4.17 -14.39
C ARG A 8 -1.46 3.33 -13.49
N LEU A 9 -2.75 3.68 -13.50
CA LEU A 9 -3.80 2.93 -12.84
C LEU A 9 -4.06 1.64 -13.62
N ALA A 10 -4.08 0.50 -12.94
CA ALA A 10 -4.48 -0.80 -13.52
C ALA A 10 -6.02 -0.92 -13.61
N ILE A 11 -6.64 0.03 -14.29
CA ILE A 11 -8.09 0.07 -14.55
C ILE A 11 -8.34 -0.24 -16.03
N GLU A 12 -9.46 -0.91 -16.30
CA GLU A 12 -9.88 -1.18 -17.67
C GLU A 12 -10.25 0.13 -18.39
N GLY A 13 -9.84 0.25 -19.65
CA GLY A 13 -10.08 1.43 -20.48
C GLY A 13 -8.79 2.18 -20.87
N PRO A 14 -8.89 3.48 -21.22
CA PRO A 14 -7.75 4.26 -21.68
C PRO A 14 -6.66 4.39 -20.61
N MET A 15 -5.43 4.67 -21.04
CA MET A 15 -4.28 4.77 -20.14
C MET A 15 -4.45 5.94 -19.16
N CYS A 16 -4.82 5.63 -17.91
CA CYS A 16 -5.04 6.62 -16.86
C CYS A 16 -3.84 6.66 -15.91
N PHE A 17 -3.38 7.87 -15.57
CA PHE A 17 -2.41 8.11 -14.52
C PHE A 17 -3.12 8.67 -13.28
N GLY A 18 -2.85 8.07 -12.12
CA GLY A 18 -3.35 8.54 -10.84
C GLY A 18 -2.27 9.22 -10.03
N ARG A 19 -2.69 10.10 -9.12
CA ARG A 19 -1.84 10.58 -8.02
C ARG A 19 -2.10 9.72 -6.80
N GLY A 20 -1.04 9.29 -6.15
CA GLY A 20 -1.15 8.44 -4.97
C GLY A 20 -0.05 8.69 -3.97
N THR A 21 -0.13 7.94 -2.88
CA THR A 21 0.90 7.90 -1.85
C THR A 21 1.45 6.50 -1.78
N GLU A 22 2.77 6.38 -1.85
CA GLU A 22 3.46 5.14 -1.55
C GLU A 22 3.89 5.15 -0.09
N VAL A 23 3.49 4.12 0.65
CA VAL A 23 3.82 3.92 2.06
C VAL A 23 4.68 2.67 2.16
N THR A 24 5.91 2.85 2.63
CA THR A 24 6.85 1.75 2.90
C THR A 24 6.84 1.44 4.39
N LEU A 25 6.38 0.23 4.71
CA LEU A 25 6.34 -0.35 6.04
C LEU A 25 7.62 -1.16 6.27
N HIS A 26 8.45 -0.71 7.20
CA HIS A 26 9.61 -1.47 7.65
C HIS A 26 9.17 -2.40 8.76
N VAL A 27 9.31 -3.71 8.53
CA VAL A 27 8.81 -4.73 9.44
C VAL A 27 9.99 -5.51 10.00
N ASP A 28 10.13 -5.44 11.33
CA ASP A 28 11.03 -6.31 12.06
C ASP A 28 10.32 -7.63 12.38
N GLN A 29 10.80 -8.73 11.79
CA GLN A 29 10.21 -10.04 11.99
C GLN A 29 10.58 -10.66 13.35
N SER A 30 11.51 -10.07 14.12
CA SER A 30 11.77 -10.49 15.50
C SER A 30 10.68 -10.03 16.48
N VAL A 31 10.01 -8.91 16.15
CA VAL A 31 8.99 -8.28 17.02
C VAL A 31 7.60 -8.86 16.75
N LEU A 32 7.35 -9.31 15.52
CA LEU A 32 6.11 -10.00 15.15
C LEU A 32 6.30 -11.51 15.28
N ALA A 33 5.48 -12.14 16.13
CA ALA A 33 5.61 -13.56 16.41
C ALA A 33 5.26 -14.44 15.19
N GLY A 34 6.24 -15.21 14.70
CA GLY A 34 6.03 -16.40 13.85
C GLY A 34 5.66 -16.14 12.38
N GLN A 35 4.79 -16.98 11.81
CA GLN A 35 4.45 -16.97 10.37
C GLN A 35 3.53 -15.82 9.93
N SER A 36 3.17 -14.90 10.83
CA SER A 36 2.21 -13.81 10.58
C SER A 36 2.86 -12.45 10.28
N THR A 37 4.15 -12.43 9.93
CA THR A 37 4.91 -11.19 9.64
C THR A 37 4.24 -10.29 8.60
N LEU A 38 3.51 -10.87 7.64
CA LEU A 38 2.80 -10.14 6.59
C LEU A 38 1.35 -9.81 6.93
N LEU A 39 0.79 -10.34 8.02
CA LEU A 39 -0.62 -10.14 8.40
C LEU A 39 -0.88 -8.68 8.82
N LEU A 40 -0.05 -8.14 9.70
CA LEU A 40 -0.16 -6.73 10.11
C LEU A 40 0.03 -5.78 8.91
N PRO A 41 1.07 -5.94 8.07
CA PRO A 41 1.20 -5.13 6.86
C PRO A 41 0.03 -5.27 5.87
N ALA A 42 -0.55 -6.46 5.72
CA ALA A 42 -1.74 -6.66 4.88
C ALA A 42 -2.95 -5.88 5.42
N LEU A 43 -3.16 -5.91 6.74
CA LEU A 43 -4.23 -5.14 7.39
C LEU A 43 -4.02 -3.64 7.24
N LEU A 44 -2.79 -3.17 7.42
CA LEU A 44 -2.43 -1.76 7.23
C LEU A 44 -2.62 -1.34 5.77
N ALA A 45 -2.23 -2.16 4.80
CA ALA A 45 -2.44 -1.89 3.38
C ALA A 45 -3.94 -1.67 3.08
N ARG A 46 -4.81 -2.51 3.65
CA ARG A 46 -6.27 -2.34 3.50
C ARG A 46 -6.80 -1.11 4.24
N LEU A 47 -6.26 -0.79 5.41
CA LEU A 47 -6.64 0.38 6.18
C LEU A 47 -6.27 1.69 5.45
N PHE A 48 -5.07 1.77 4.89
CA PHE A 48 -4.62 2.94 4.15
C PHE A 48 -5.43 3.15 2.86
N ALA A 49 -5.78 2.07 2.16
CA ALA A 49 -6.67 2.14 1.01
C ALA A 49 -8.03 2.77 1.35
N ARG A 50 -8.58 2.51 2.56
CA ARG A 50 -9.82 3.16 3.02
C ARG A 50 -9.67 4.64 3.36
N HIS A 51 -8.46 5.07 3.72
CA HIS A 51 -8.17 6.48 4.05
C HIS A 51 -7.76 7.31 2.84
N ALA A 52 -7.45 6.66 1.72
CA ALA A 52 -7.13 7.34 0.47
C ALA A 52 -8.31 8.20 -0.01
N GLY A 53 -8.02 9.40 -0.52
CA GLY A 53 -9.03 10.26 -1.13
C GLY A 53 -9.65 9.63 -2.40
N ILE A 54 -10.82 10.12 -2.80
CA ILE A 54 -11.60 9.61 -3.96
C ILE A 54 -10.79 9.45 -5.23
N ASN A 55 -10.01 10.48 -5.58
CA ASN A 55 -9.22 10.51 -6.82
C ASN A 55 -7.77 10.07 -6.58
N GLY A 56 -7.52 9.41 -5.45
CA GLY A 56 -6.21 8.99 -5.00
C GLY A 56 -6.12 7.49 -4.84
N PHE A 57 -4.91 6.96 -4.96
CA PHE A 57 -4.60 5.59 -4.58
C PHE A 57 -3.54 5.56 -3.48
N VAL A 58 -3.52 4.47 -2.74
CA VAL A 58 -2.39 4.17 -1.85
C VAL A 58 -1.73 2.88 -2.33
N ARG A 59 -0.41 2.93 -2.43
CA ARG A 59 0.43 1.75 -2.56
C ARG A 59 1.11 1.48 -1.24
N THR A 60 0.98 0.26 -0.74
CA THR A 60 1.74 -0.18 0.42
C THR A 60 2.85 -1.10 -0.06
N ARG A 61 4.05 -0.91 0.45
CA ARG A 61 5.18 -1.83 0.28
C ARG A 61 5.67 -2.25 1.65
N THR A 62 6.02 -3.51 1.80
CA THR A 62 6.61 -4.01 3.04
C THR A 62 8.06 -4.34 2.80
N ARG A 63 8.96 -3.75 3.59
CA ARG A 63 10.37 -4.09 3.63
C ARG A 63 10.63 -4.90 4.90
N LEU A 64 11.01 -6.16 4.73
CA LEU A 64 11.41 -7.02 5.83
C LEU A 64 12.84 -6.66 6.24
N LEU A 65 13.05 -6.27 7.49
CA LEU A 65 14.37 -5.76 7.93
C LEU A 65 15.45 -6.85 7.94
N GLN A 66 15.08 -8.10 8.24
CA GLN A 66 16.02 -9.21 8.37
C GLN A 66 16.41 -9.84 7.02
N THR A 67 15.46 -10.00 6.08
CA THR A 67 15.73 -10.60 4.76
C THR A 67 15.97 -9.54 3.68
N GLN A 68 15.73 -8.26 3.99
CA GLN A 68 15.71 -7.14 3.03
C GLN A 68 14.75 -7.34 1.85
N GLU A 69 13.81 -8.28 1.96
CA GLU A 69 12.81 -8.53 0.92
C GLU A 69 11.76 -7.43 0.90
N GLU A 70 11.32 -7.11 -0.32
CA GLU A 70 10.26 -6.15 -0.57
C GLU A 70 9.01 -6.88 -1.07
N VAL A 71 7.95 -6.84 -0.26
CA VAL A 71 6.65 -7.44 -0.59
C VAL A 71 5.72 -6.31 -1.07
N PRO A 72 5.40 -6.25 -2.37
CA PRO A 72 4.44 -5.27 -2.89
C PRO A 72 3.02 -5.71 -2.56
N TRP A 73 2.21 -4.79 -2.02
CA TRP A 73 0.78 -5.00 -1.88
C TRP A 73 0.05 -4.48 -3.12
N PRO A 74 -1.07 -5.12 -3.54
CA PRO A 74 -1.84 -4.66 -4.67
C PRO A 74 -2.30 -3.23 -4.44
N MET A 75 -2.09 -2.41 -5.46
CA MET A 75 -2.54 -1.03 -5.45
C MET A 75 -4.07 -1.00 -5.34
N THR A 76 -4.58 -0.26 -4.35
CA THR A 76 -6.02 -0.17 -4.12
C THR A 76 -6.47 1.28 -4.31
N PRO A 77 -7.39 1.57 -5.25
CA PRO A 77 -8.01 2.88 -5.38
C PRO A 77 -8.73 3.27 -4.09
N GLY A 78 -8.74 4.56 -3.75
CA GLY A 78 -9.53 5.06 -2.63
C GLY A 78 -11.02 4.89 -2.88
N ASN A 79 -11.75 4.39 -1.89
CA ASN A 79 -13.21 4.19 -1.96
C ASN A 79 -13.97 5.12 -0.99
N ARG A 80 -13.44 6.33 -0.76
CA ARG A 80 -14.14 7.33 0.04
C ARG A 80 -15.34 7.81 -0.80
N HIS A 81 -16.55 7.88 -0.27
CA HIS A 81 -17.69 8.46 -1.00
C HIS A 81 -17.72 9.98 -0.79
N LEU A 82 -18.11 10.74 -1.83
CA LEU A 82 -18.51 12.14 -1.69
C LEU A 82 -19.91 12.13 -1.09
N ILE A 83 -20.06 12.74 0.08
CA ILE A 83 -21.35 13.02 0.71
C ILE A 83 -21.90 14.31 0.11
#